data_AF-A0A9P8ASJ1-F1
#
_entry.id   AF-A0A9P8ASJ1-F1
#
_cell.length_a   1.000
_cell.length_b   1.000
_cell.length_c   1.000
_cell.angle_alpha   90.00
_cell.angle_beta   90.00
_cell.angle_gamma   90.00
#
_symmetry.space_group_name_H-M   'P 1'
#
loop_
_entity.id
_entity.type
_entity.pdbx_description
1 polymer ?
#
loop_
_entity_poly.entity_id
_entity_poly.type
_entity_poly.pdbx_seq_one_letter_code
_entity_poly.pdbx_strand_id
1 'polypeptide(L)'
;MGQYQMESVASLTTEEWNEQRNTVRLVWASKLSTSGWGTECRAVAYLHEQLGRNLTRREVEDALQDGNQHRNVTREQIAEAFLKGWVTMAVWAMKCVGYDVDFQRELVAKYVT
;
A
#
# COMPACT_ATOMS: atom_id res chain seq x y z
N MET A 1 -17.87 16.15 -14.44
CA MET A 1 -16.53 15.83 -13.87
C MET A 1 -16.69 15.55 -12.38
N GLY A 2 -16.12 14.46 -11.86
CA GLY A 2 -16.28 14.09 -10.45
C GLY A 2 -15.24 14.75 -9.55
N GLN A 3 -15.67 15.27 -8.40
CA GLN A 3 -14.82 15.75 -7.32
C GLN A 3 -14.75 14.67 -6.25
N TYR A 4 -13.55 14.21 -5.93
CA TYR A 4 -13.34 13.12 -4.98
C TYR A 4 -12.51 13.58 -3.79
N GLN A 5 -12.89 13.13 -2.60
CA GLN A 5 -12.11 13.23 -1.38
C GLN A 5 -11.56 11.85 -1.02
N MET A 6 -10.31 11.84 -0.56
CA MET A 6 -9.61 10.66 -0.08
C MET A 6 -9.46 10.75 1.42
N GLU A 7 -9.93 9.75 2.14
CA GLU A 7 -9.79 9.65 3.59
C GLU A 7 -9.07 8.34 3.92
N SER A 8 -8.06 8.41 4.78
CA SER A 8 -7.41 7.21 5.30
C SER A 8 -8.37 6.53 6.26
N VAL A 9 -8.59 5.23 6.06
CA VAL A 9 -9.39 4.41 6.98
C VAL A 9 -8.48 3.41 7.69
N ALA A 10 -9.06 2.58 8.54
CA ALA A 10 -8.31 1.50 9.17
C ALA A 10 -7.62 0.62 8.10
N SER A 11 -6.34 0.33 8.31
CA SER A 11 -5.62 -0.68 7.53
C SER A 11 -6.32 -2.02 7.65
N LEU A 12 -6.13 -2.88 6.64
CA LEU A 12 -6.61 -4.26 6.74
C LEU A 12 -5.94 -4.97 7.91
N THR A 13 -6.75 -5.72 8.65
CA THR A 13 -6.28 -6.74 9.58
C THR A 13 -5.57 -7.87 8.84
N THR A 14 -4.79 -8.68 9.57
CA THR A 14 -4.12 -9.85 8.99
C THR A 14 -5.13 -10.82 8.40
N GLU A 15 -6.27 -11.00 9.05
CA GLU A 15 -7.38 -11.85 8.61
C GLU A 15 -7.99 -11.33 7.31
N GLU A 16 -8.37 -10.04 7.24
CA GLU A 16 -8.95 -9.44 6.02
C GLU A 16 -7.97 -9.46 4.84
N TRP A 17 -6.67 -9.32 5.10
CA TRP A 17 -5.65 -9.51 4.07
C TRP A 17 -5.59 -10.96 3.59
N ASN A 18 -5.68 -11.93 4.49
CA ASN A 18 -5.62 -13.35 4.15
C ASN A 18 -6.84 -13.84 3.38
N GLU A 19 -7.99 -13.18 3.54
CA GLU A 19 -9.19 -13.40 2.73
C GLU A 19 -9.05 -12.90 1.29
N GLN A 20 -8.06 -12.06 0.99
CA GLN A 20 -7.81 -11.61 -0.38
C GLN A 20 -7.38 -12.76 -1.28
N ARG A 21 -7.81 -12.69 -2.55
CA ARG A 21 -7.41 -13.64 -3.59
C ARG A 21 -5.88 -13.75 -3.65
N ASN A 22 -5.36 -14.96 -3.82
CA ASN A 22 -3.91 -15.19 -3.91
C ASN A 22 -3.24 -14.31 -4.97
N THR A 23 -3.91 -14.06 -6.10
CA THR A 23 -3.44 -13.15 -7.15
C THR A 23 -3.21 -11.73 -6.64
N VAL A 24 -4.10 -11.20 -5.81
CA VAL A 24 -3.96 -9.86 -5.21
C VAL A 24 -2.74 -9.84 -4.29
N ARG A 25 -2.63 -10.82 -3.39
CA ARG A 25 -1.51 -10.91 -2.44
C ARG A 25 -0.16 -11.00 -3.13
N LEU A 26 -0.04 -11.83 -4.18
CA LEU A 26 1.20 -12.00 -4.93
C LEU A 26 1.57 -10.75 -5.75
N VAL A 27 0.60 -10.06 -6.35
CA VAL A 27 0.85 -8.83 -7.09
C VAL A 27 1.38 -7.75 -6.16
N TRP A 28 0.75 -7.55 -5.01
CA TRP A 28 1.21 -6.58 -4.01
C TRP A 28 2.60 -6.91 -3.47
N ALA A 29 2.85 -8.17 -3.10
CA ALA A 29 4.16 -8.60 -2.63
C ALA A 29 5.27 -8.37 -3.68
N SER A 30 4.99 -8.66 -4.95
CA SER A 30 5.90 -8.40 -6.07
C SER A 30 6.15 -6.91 -6.31
N LYS A 31 5.10 -6.08 -6.22
CA LYS A 31 5.24 -4.63 -6.36
C LYS A 31 6.02 -4.02 -5.20
N LEU A 32 5.76 -4.44 -3.98
CA LEU A 32 6.47 -3.97 -2.79
C LEU A 32 7.94 -4.39 -2.78
N SER A 33 8.28 -5.58 -3.29
CA SER A 33 9.68 -6.01 -3.38
C SER A 33 10.50 -5.22 -4.42
N THR A 34 9.86 -4.71 -5.48
CA THR A 34 10.54 -4.06 -6.61
C THR A 34 10.41 -2.53 -6.67
N SER A 35 9.35 -1.96 -6.11
CA SER A 35 9.05 -0.53 -6.25
C SER A 35 9.75 0.33 -5.20
N GLY A 36 10.03 1.60 -5.53
CA GLY A 36 10.63 2.55 -4.58
C GLY A 36 9.76 2.81 -3.34
N TRP A 37 8.43 2.88 -3.53
CA TRP A 37 7.47 3.07 -2.44
C TRP A 37 7.30 1.84 -1.52
N GLY A 38 7.88 0.69 -1.87
CA GLY A 38 7.89 -0.50 -1.02
C GLY A 38 9.07 -0.57 -0.05
N THR A 39 9.92 0.46 0.01
CA THR A 39 11.15 0.45 0.82
C THR A 39 10.88 0.23 2.30
N GLU A 40 9.86 0.87 2.87
CA GLU A 40 9.47 0.67 4.27
C GLU A 40 9.04 -0.77 4.56
N CYS A 41 8.21 -1.36 3.69
CA CYS A 41 7.80 -2.75 3.84
C CYS A 41 9.00 -3.72 3.79
N ARG A 42 9.98 -3.45 2.92
CA ARG A 42 11.21 -4.26 2.85
C ARG A 42 12.08 -4.07 4.09
N ALA A 43 12.22 -2.84 4.58
CA ALA A 43 12.98 -2.55 5.80
C ALA A 43 12.37 -3.30 7.00
N VAL A 44 11.05 -3.20 7.18
CA VAL A 44 10.33 -3.90 8.26
C VAL A 44 10.50 -5.42 8.15
N ALA A 45 10.27 -6.00 6.97
CA ALA A 45 10.45 -7.43 6.76
C ALA A 45 11.89 -7.89 7.04
N TYR A 46 12.88 -7.13 6.56
CA TYR A 46 14.30 -7.42 6.79
C TYR A 46 14.67 -7.35 8.28
N LEU A 47 14.25 -6.28 8.97
CA LEU A 47 14.57 -6.08 10.38
C LEU A 47 13.93 -7.14 11.27
N HIS A 48 12.68 -7.54 11.00
CA HIS A 48 12.03 -8.62 11.74
C HIS A 48 12.77 -9.95 11.58
N GLU A 49 13.22 -10.30 10.37
CA GLU A 49 14.03 -11.49 10.12
C GLU A 49 15.40 -11.45 10.81
N GLN A 50 16.03 -10.26 10.92
CA GLN A 50 17.33 -10.12 11.58
C GLN A 50 17.24 -10.14 13.11
N LEU A 51 16.22 -9.47 13.68
CA LEU A 51 16.13 -9.24 15.13
C LEU A 51 15.30 -10.30 15.84
N GLY A 52 14.40 -11.00 15.15
CA GLY A 52 13.56 -12.05 15.73
C GLY A 52 12.62 -11.58 16.85
N ARG A 53 12.40 -10.26 16.97
CA ARG A 53 11.56 -9.62 17.99
C ARG A 53 10.71 -8.50 17.41
N ASN A 54 9.87 -7.88 18.24
CA ASN A 54 9.15 -6.67 17.87
C ASN A 54 10.12 -5.52 17.63
N LEU A 55 9.87 -4.79 16.54
CA LEU A 55 10.61 -3.60 16.15
C LEU A 55 10.08 -2.38 16.89
N THR A 56 10.98 -1.47 17.19
CA THR A 56 10.63 -0.11 17.59
C THR A 56 10.53 0.79 16.37
N ARG A 57 9.72 1.84 16.48
CA ARG A 57 9.58 2.82 15.39
C ARG A 57 10.91 3.43 14.96
N ARG A 58 11.81 3.70 15.90
CA ARG A 58 13.13 4.27 15.63
C ARG A 58 14.00 3.35 14.79
N GLU A 59 13.99 2.05 15.06
CA GLU A 59 14.77 1.09 14.27
C GLU A 59 14.34 1.07 12.80
N VAL A 60 13.04 1.26 12.52
CA VAL A 60 12.54 1.37 11.15
C VAL A 60 12.94 2.71 10.52
N GLU A 61 12.82 3.81 11.27
CA GLU A 61 13.22 5.14 10.79
C GLU A 61 14.72 5.22 10.48
N ASP A 62 15.57 4.65 11.32
CA ASP A 62 17.03 4.59 11.12
C ASP A 62 17.36 3.77 9.86
N ALA A 63 16.73 2.60 9.68
CA ALA A 63 16.92 1.79 8.47
C ALA A 63 16.48 2.49 7.18
N LEU A 64 15.45 3.36 7.26
CA LEU A 64 15.03 4.19 6.13
C LEU A 64 16.00 5.34 5.83
N GLN A 65 16.70 5.86 6.85
CA GLN A 65 17.67 6.94 6.71
C GLN A 65 19.05 6.47 6.23
N ASP A 66 19.42 5.22 6.52
CA ASP A 66 20.68 4.60 6.10
C ASP A 66 20.85 4.47 4.57
N GLY A 67 19.81 4.79 3.79
CA GLY A 67 19.82 4.74 2.34
C GLY A 67 19.81 3.32 1.75
N ASN A 68 19.83 2.30 2.61
CA ASN A 68 19.65 0.92 2.20
C ASN A 68 18.19 0.67 1.84
N GLN A 69 17.93 0.40 0.56
CA GLN A 69 16.57 0.15 0.09
C GLN A 69 16.11 -1.30 0.30
N HIS A 70 16.92 -2.15 0.92
CA HIS A 70 16.63 -3.56 1.20
C HIS A 70 16.13 -4.34 -0.03
N ARG A 71 16.69 -4.07 -1.22
CA ARG A 71 16.24 -4.65 -2.50
C ARG A 71 16.47 -6.16 -2.63
N ASN A 72 17.21 -6.74 -1.70
CA ASN A 72 17.39 -8.18 -1.57
C ASN A 72 16.16 -8.90 -0.98
N VAL A 73 15.22 -8.15 -0.37
CA VAL A 73 14.00 -8.74 0.17
C VAL A 73 13.10 -9.21 -0.98
N THR A 74 12.79 -10.50 -1.01
CA THR A 74 12.04 -11.16 -2.08
C THR A 74 10.53 -10.94 -1.93
N ARG A 75 9.77 -11.27 -2.99
CA ARG A 75 8.30 -11.25 -2.91
C ARG A 75 7.77 -12.25 -1.88
N GLU A 76 8.43 -13.39 -1.71
CA GLU A 76 8.04 -14.41 -0.74
C GLU A 76 8.20 -13.89 0.68
N GLN A 77 9.31 -13.20 0.97
CA GLN A 77 9.55 -12.59 2.27
C GLN A 77 8.52 -11.48 2.59
N ILE A 78 8.15 -10.67 1.60
CA ILE A 78 7.07 -9.69 1.79
C ILE A 78 5.72 -10.38 2.03
N ALA A 79 5.39 -11.41 1.25
CA ALA A 79 4.14 -12.13 1.43
C ALA A 79 4.07 -12.75 2.84
N GLU A 80 5.16 -13.35 3.30
CA GLU A 80 5.29 -13.89 4.65
C GLU A 80 5.19 -12.79 5.73
N ALA A 81 5.78 -11.62 5.51
CA ALA A 81 5.67 -10.49 6.44
C ALA A 81 4.21 -10.03 6.64
N PHE A 82 3.39 -10.04 5.58
CA PHE A 82 1.95 -9.80 5.72
C PHE A 82 1.23 -10.92 6.48
N LEU A 83 1.58 -12.19 6.22
CA LEU A 83 1.00 -13.34 6.93
C LEU A 83 1.28 -13.27 8.43
N LYS A 84 2.48 -12.82 8.82
CA LYS A 84 2.91 -12.66 10.22
C LYS A 84 2.41 -11.36 10.84
N GLY A 85 1.74 -10.49 10.08
CA GLY A 85 1.24 -9.19 10.56
C GLY A 85 2.32 -8.14 10.82
N TRP A 86 3.54 -8.34 10.32
CA TRP A 86 4.63 -7.37 10.45
C TRP A 86 4.41 -6.14 9.57
N VAL A 87 3.75 -6.35 8.43
CA VAL A 87 3.35 -5.30 7.50
C VAL A 87 1.84 -5.34 7.35
N THR A 88 1.21 -4.17 7.35
CA THR A 88 -0.24 -4.01 7.17
C THR A 88 -0.55 -3.25 5.88
N MET A 89 -1.70 -3.55 5.26
CA MET A 89 -2.13 -2.85 4.06
C MET A 89 -2.92 -1.60 4.42
N ALA A 90 -2.38 -0.42 4.15
CA ALA A 90 -3.10 0.84 4.31
C ALA A 90 -4.24 0.95 3.28
N VAL A 91 -5.43 1.35 3.74
CA VAL A 91 -6.63 1.49 2.92
C VAL A 91 -7.11 2.93 2.93
N TRP A 92 -7.56 3.39 1.77
CA TRP A 92 -8.12 4.72 1.60
C TRP A 92 -9.54 4.61 1.03
N ALA A 93 -10.48 5.33 1.65
CA ALA A 93 -11.82 5.50 1.12
C ALA A 93 -11.82 6.69 0.14
N MET A 94 -12.36 6.45 -1.05
CA MET A 94 -12.56 7.49 -2.06
C MET A 94 -14.04 7.83 -2.16
N LYS A 95 -14.43 9.05 -1.82
CA LYS A 95 -15.82 9.52 -1.84
C LYS A 95 -16.02 10.59 -2.89
N CYS A 96 -16.99 10.40 -3.78
CA CYS A 96 -17.46 11.45 -4.67
C CYS A 96 -18.25 12.47 -3.83
N VAL A 97 -17.77 13.71 -3.76
CA VAL A 97 -18.38 14.79 -2.96
C VAL A 97 -19.05 15.85 -3.81
N GLY A 98 -18.86 15.78 -5.13
CA GLY A 98 -19.44 16.72 -6.06
C GLY A 98 -19.32 16.19 -7.47
N TYR A 99 -20.23 16.63 -8.32
CA TYR A 99 -20.14 16.40 -9.76
C TYR A 99 -20.48 17.71 -10.46
N ASP A 100 -19.56 18.17 -11.29
CA ASP A 100 -19.80 19.35 -12.11
C ASP A 100 -20.72 18.98 -13.27
N VAL A 101 -22.02 19.21 -13.05
CA VAL A 101 -23.11 18.94 -14.00
C VAL A 101 -23.10 19.95 -15.14
N ASP A 102 -22.78 21.20 -14.86
CA ASP A 102 -22.81 22.26 -15.87
C ASP A 102 -21.69 22.03 -16.90
N PHE A 103 -20.47 21.71 -16.44
CA PHE A 103 -19.39 21.31 -17.33
C PHE A 103 -19.75 20.06 -18.16
N GLN A 104 -20.44 19.07 -17.58
CA GLN A 104 -20.90 17.91 -18.33
C GLN A 104 -21.91 18.31 -19.42
N ARG A 105 -22.87 19.17 -19.11
CA ARG A 105 -23.86 19.67 -20.08
C ARG A 105 -23.20 20.42 -21.23
N GLU A 106 -22.21 21.26 -20.93
CA GLU A 106 -21.40 21.95 -21.95
C GLU A 106 -20.69 20.96 -22.88
N LEU A 107 -20.06 19.92 -22.33
CA LEU A 107 -19.40 18.89 -23.14
C LEU A 107 -20.39 18.14 -24.05
N VAL A 108 -21.57 17.79 -23.54
CA VAL A 108 -22.60 17.12 -24.34
C VAL A 108 -23.06 18.00 -25.49
N ALA A 109 -23.41 19.26 -25.21
CA ALA A 109 -23.87 20.20 -26.23
C ALA A 109 -22.82 20.46 -27.32
N LYS A 110 -21.53 20.36 -26.99
CA LYS A 110 -20.44 20.70 -27.90
C LYS A 110 -19.94 19.51 -28.74
N TYR A 111 -20.06 18.27 -28.25
CA TYR A 111 -19.38 17.12 -28.85
C TYR A 111 -20.25 15.90 -29.13
N VAL A 112 -21.52 15.89 -28.70
CA VAL A 112 -22.44 14.81 -29.05
C VAL A 112 -23.18 15.20 -30.33
N THR A 113 -22.70 14.69 -31.46
CA THR A 113 -23.33 14.76 -32.78
C THR A 113 -24.19 13.53 -33.03
#